data_AF-A0A0H2R9B1-F1
#
_entry.id   AF-A0A0H2R9B1-F1
#
_cell.length_a   1.000
_cell.length_b   1.000
_cell.length_c   1.000
_cell.angle_alpha   90.00
_cell.angle_beta   90.00
_cell.angle_gamma   90.00
#
_symmetry.space_group_name_H-M   'P 1'
#
loop_
_entity.id
_entity.type
_entity.pdbx_description
1 polymer ?
#
loop_
_entity_poly.entity_id
_entity_poly.type
_entity_poly.pdbx_seq_one_letter_code
_entity_poly.pdbx_strand_id
1 'polypeptide(L)'
;FRRHLCMHPLIPVDDEGTCLSAKEIQQAAVEDMYQYCYKNDLSQAWAYLWNRWYCPKMWPLWARSASPIIARLRTTMLVESLWKDLKRRHLRNFNRPRLDLVTHIVITNLLPGVLNKLDYILDRRRDGRAKPLNSWQKAFKRDWEDMGRTDEHRRVEWELQVLKKKQTATAHNKKDRAQELAWIREDEQRQRGTYYTNIDDWACSCPSFLLSRFLLCKHIVREVNQFFDNQPRDLR
;
A
#
# COMPACT_ATOMS: atom_id res chain seq x y z
N PHE A 1 9.91 0.76 -11.45
CA PHE A 1 9.30 2.03 -10.96
C PHE A 1 8.73 1.95 -9.54
N ARG A 2 7.66 1.16 -9.26
CA ARG A 2 7.07 1.11 -7.90
C ARG A 2 8.05 0.66 -6.81
N ARG A 3 8.95 -0.26 -7.14
CA ARG A 3 10.07 -0.65 -6.26
C ARG A 3 10.87 0.58 -5.81
N HIS A 4 11.32 1.41 -6.75
CA HIS A 4 12.17 2.58 -6.49
C HIS A 4 11.45 3.60 -5.61
N LEU A 5 10.15 3.79 -5.81
CA LEU A 5 9.30 4.63 -4.98
C LEU A 5 9.26 4.15 -3.51
N CYS A 6 9.17 2.85 -3.30
CA CYS A 6 8.87 2.27 -1.98
C CYS A 6 10.11 1.92 -1.14
N MET A 7 11.31 1.86 -1.73
CA MET A 7 12.56 1.59 -1.00
C MET A 7 12.79 2.61 0.12
N HIS A 8 13.34 2.16 1.24
CA HIS A 8 13.61 3.00 2.41
C HIS A 8 14.78 2.43 3.22
N PRO A 9 15.60 3.27 3.88
CA PRO A 9 16.75 2.81 4.66
C PRO A 9 16.43 1.90 5.86
N LEU A 10 15.17 1.86 6.30
CA LEU A 10 14.72 0.96 7.38
C LEU A 10 14.11 -0.35 6.85
N ILE A 11 14.08 -0.54 5.53
CA ILE A 11 13.53 -1.76 4.93
C ILE A 11 14.70 -2.59 4.41
N PRO A 12 14.88 -3.81 4.92
CA PRO A 12 15.95 -4.70 4.47
C PRO A 12 15.73 -5.10 3.01
N VAL A 13 16.82 -5.23 2.26
CA VAL A 13 16.78 -5.57 0.84
C VAL A 13 16.95 -7.05 0.60
N ASP A 14 17.75 -7.70 1.45
CA ASP A 14 18.18 -9.09 1.30
C ASP A 14 17.75 -9.96 2.49
N ASP A 15 17.96 -11.26 2.36
CA ASP A 15 17.60 -12.26 3.38
C ASP A 15 18.49 -12.21 4.62
N GLU A 16 19.61 -11.48 4.54
CA GLU A 16 20.52 -11.22 5.66
C GLU A 16 20.11 -10.00 6.51
N GLY A 17 19.10 -9.24 6.06
CA GLY A 17 18.65 -8.04 6.77
C GLY A 17 19.42 -6.76 6.42
N THR A 18 20.24 -6.78 5.37
CA THR A 18 21.04 -5.63 4.93
C THR A 18 20.15 -4.45 4.54
N CYS A 19 20.41 -3.31 5.18
CA CYS A 19 19.70 -2.05 4.94
C CYS A 19 20.60 -1.07 4.19
N LEU A 20 20.10 -0.53 3.07
CA LEU A 20 20.85 0.42 2.25
C LEU A 20 20.61 1.86 2.72
N SER A 21 21.63 2.71 2.63
CA SER A 21 21.48 4.15 2.85
C SER A 21 20.59 4.80 1.77
N ALA A 22 20.06 5.98 2.06
CA ALA A 22 19.24 6.73 1.12
C ALA A 22 19.97 7.01 -0.22
N LYS A 23 21.27 7.26 -0.15
CA LYS A 23 22.13 7.53 -1.31
C LYS A 23 22.36 6.26 -2.15
N GLU A 24 22.64 5.14 -1.50
CA GLU A 24 22.81 3.85 -2.18
C GLU A 24 21.52 3.42 -2.86
N ILE A 25 20.36 3.59 -2.20
CA ILE A 25 19.05 3.32 -2.80
C ILE A 25 18.84 4.15 -4.07
N GLN A 26 19.18 5.44 -4.02
CA GLN A 26 19.06 6.30 -5.19
C GLN A 26 19.99 5.83 -6.32
N GLN A 27 21.27 5.57 -6.02
CA GLN A 27 22.25 5.13 -7.00
C GLN A 27 21.84 3.80 -7.64
N ALA A 28 21.41 2.82 -6.85
CA ALA A 28 20.93 1.53 -7.34
C ALA A 28 19.68 1.69 -8.23
N ALA A 29 18.75 2.57 -7.86
CA ALA A 29 17.54 2.82 -8.65
C ALA A 29 17.82 3.57 -9.97
N VAL A 30 18.79 4.49 -9.96
CA VAL A 30 19.30 5.20 -11.14
C VAL A 30 19.94 4.19 -12.10
N GLU A 31 20.84 3.35 -11.59
CA GLU A 31 21.56 2.35 -12.37
C GLU A 31 20.60 1.32 -12.99
N ASP A 32 19.67 0.78 -12.20
CA ASP A 32 18.65 -0.18 -12.68
C ASP A 32 17.84 0.40 -13.86
N MET A 33 17.41 1.66 -13.73
CA MET A 33 16.63 2.32 -14.78
C MET A 33 17.48 2.70 -15.99
N TYR A 34 18.72 3.15 -15.78
CA TYR A 34 19.65 3.46 -16.86
C TYR A 34 19.97 2.22 -17.68
N GLN A 35 20.33 1.11 -17.02
CA GLN A 35 20.63 -0.17 -17.68
C GLN A 35 19.41 -0.71 -18.43
N TYR A 36 18.22 -0.58 -17.85
CA TYR A 36 16.98 -0.95 -18.55
C TYR A 36 16.79 -0.11 -19.83
N CYS A 37 16.96 1.21 -19.76
CA CYS A 37 16.82 2.07 -20.93
C CYS A 37 17.92 1.83 -21.98
N TYR A 38 19.16 1.62 -21.56
CA TYR A 38 20.30 1.36 -22.44
C TYR A 38 20.11 0.05 -23.22
N LYS A 39 19.72 -1.03 -22.54
CA LYS A 39 19.48 -2.35 -23.18
C LYS A 39 18.33 -2.34 -24.19
N ASN A 40 17.37 -1.43 -24.05
CA ASN A 40 16.19 -1.33 -24.93
C ASN A 40 16.30 -0.17 -25.94
N ASP A 41 17.47 0.47 -26.05
CA ASP A 41 17.70 1.64 -26.92
C ASP A 41 16.72 2.82 -26.67
N LEU A 42 16.35 3.03 -25.41
CA LEU A 42 15.39 4.05 -24.97
C LEU A 42 16.10 5.30 -24.44
N SER A 43 17.06 5.84 -25.19
CA SER A 43 17.89 6.99 -24.79
C SER A 43 17.08 8.25 -24.46
N GLN A 44 16.07 8.57 -25.27
CA GLN A 44 15.18 9.71 -25.04
C GLN A 44 14.33 9.54 -23.78
N ALA A 45 13.83 8.31 -23.53
CA ALA A 45 13.07 8.01 -22.33
C ALA A 45 13.96 8.17 -21.08
N TRP A 46 15.21 7.72 -21.14
CA TRP A 46 16.17 7.94 -20.06
C TRP A 46 16.40 9.42 -19.77
N ALA A 47 16.65 10.24 -20.80
CA ALA A 47 16.85 11.68 -20.63
C ALA A 47 15.64 12.35 -19.93
N TYR A 48 14.42 11.96 -20.30
CA TYR A 48 13.21 12.44 -19.63
C TYR A 48 13.12 11.93 -18.19
N LEU A 49 13.37 10.64 -17.95
CA LEU A 49 13.28 10.02 -16.63
C LEU A 49 14.27 10.64 -15.64
N TRP A 50 15.51 10.87 -16.08
CA TRP A 50 16.55 11.55 -15.31
C TRP A 50 16.11 12.95 -14.89
N ASN A 51 15.70 13.77 -15.87
CA ASN A 51 15.34 15.16 -15.62
C ASN A 51 14.10 15.33 -14.73
N ARG A 52 13.17 14.36 -14.73
CA ARG A 52 11.90 14.47 -13.99
C ARG A 52 11.85 13.70 -12.68
N TRP A 53 12.61 12.62 -12.52
CA TRP A 53 12.50 11.75 -11.35
C TRP A 53 13.84 11.39 -10.71
N TYR A 54 14.83 10.96 -11.50
CA TYR A 54 16.04 10.32 -10.94
C TYR A 54 17.15 11.30 -10.55
N CYS A 55 17.13 12.54 -11.05
CA CYS A 55 18.13 13.52 -10.66
C CYS A 55 18.03 13.85 -9.15
N PRO A 56 19.15 14.17 -8.47
CA PRO A 56 19.18 14.43 -7.03
C PRO A 56 18.21 15.51 -6.56
N LYS A 57 17.94 16.52 -7.40
CA LYS A 57 16.98 17.58 -7.08
C LYS A 57 15.54 17.08 -7.03
N MET A 58 15.17 16.15 -7.91
CA MET A 58 13.79 15.66 -8.04
C MET A 58 13.52 14.44 -7.17
N TRP A 59 14.54 13.64 -6.84
CA TRP A 59 14.40 12.41 -6.05
C TRP A 59 13.61 12.58 -4.74
N PRO A 60 13.89 13.59 -3.89
CA PRO A 60 13.16 13.77 -2.62
C PRO A 60 11.67 14.07 -2.77
N LEU A 61 11.23 14.52 -3.94
CA LEU A 61 9.83 14.89 -4.17
C LEU A 61 8.92 13.68 -4.34
N TRP A 62 9.48 12.51 -4.66
CA TRP A 62 8.68 11.31 -4.90
C TRP A 62 9.19 10.08 -4.18
N ALA A 63 10.51 9.89 -4.03
CA ALA A 63 11.06 8.67 -3.45
C ALA A 63 10.90 8.63 -1.93
N ARG A 64 10.48 7.48 -1.39
CA ARG A 64 10.34 7.28 0.06
C ARG A 64 11.70 7.34 0.77
N SER A 65 12.77 6.89 0.14
CA SER A 65 14.11 6.82 0.76
C SER A 65 14.71 8.17 1.15
N ALA A 66 14.20 9.28 0.61
CA ALA A 66 14.64 10.61 0.98
C ALA A 66 14.07 11.09 2.33
N SER A 67 13.01 10.45 2.82
CA SER A 67 12.44 10.72 4.14
C SER A 67 13.14 9.86 5.19
N PRO A 68 13.45 10.38 6.38
CA PRO A 68 13.95 9.56 7.49
C PRO A 68 12.87 8.65 8.10
N ILE A 69 11.59 8.96 7.87
CA ILE A 69 10.45 8.26 8.45
C ILE A 69 9.58 7.65 7.35
N ILE A 70 9.08 6.43 7.57
CA ILE A 70 8.12 5.80 6.67
C ILE A 70 6.71 6.37 6.90
N ALA A 71 6.29 7.27 6.01
CA ALA A 71 4.94 7.82 6.04
C ALA A 71 3.88 6.74 5.73
N ARG A 72 2.98 6.48 6.68
CA ARG A 72 1.82 5.56 6.52
C ARG A 72 0.72 6.12 5.60
N LEU A 73 0.61 7.44 5.50
CA LEU A 73 -0.38 8.14 4.69
C LEU A 73 0.35 9.07 3.72
N ARG A 74 -0.08 9.10 2.46
CA ARG A 74 0.37 10.09 1.49
C ARG A 74 -0.43 11.37 1.70
N THR A 75 0.24 12.46 2.06
CA THR A 75 -0.38 13.79 2.28
C THR A 75 -1.20 14.25 1.07
N THR A 76 -0.74 13.92 -0.15
CA THR A 76 -1.47 14.18 -1.39
C THR A 76 -2.85 13.53 -1.41
N MET A 77 -3.01 12.32 -0.88
CA MET A 77 -4.32 11.64 -0.84
C MET A 77 -5.31 12.34 0.10
N LEU A 78 -4.84 12.90 1.21
CA LEU A 78 -5.68 13.65 2.14
C LEU A 78 -6.13 14.96 1.51
N VAL A 79 -5.20 15.69 0.90
CA VAL A 79 -5.45 16.94 0.19
C VAL A 79 -6.40 16.71 -0.99
N GLU A 80 -6.17 15.70 -1.82
CA GLU A 80 -7.04 15.35 -2.95
C GLU A 80 -8.45 14.94 -2.48
N SER A 81 -8.54 14.16 -1.39
CA SER A 81 -9.83 13.79 -0.80
C SER A 81 -10.60 15.01 -0.32
N LEU A 82 -9.92 15.95 0.35
CA LEU A 82 -10.51 17.21 0.82
C LEU A 82 -11.01 18.05 -0.36
N TRP A 83 -10.18 18.23 -1.39
CA TRP A 83 -10.57 18.98 -2.59
C TRP A 83 -11.67 18.29 -3.39
N LYS A 84 -11.68 16.96 -3.45
CA LYS A 84 -12.77 16.19 -4.05
C LYS A 84 -14.08 16.46 -3.29
N ASP A 85 -14.01 16.53 -1.97
CA ASP A 85 -15.15 16.87 -1.11
C ASP A 85 -15.72 18.23 -1.45
N LEU A 86 -14.87 19.25 -1.37
CA LEU A 86 -15.23 20.63 -1.59
C LEU A 86 -15.80 20.84 -3.00
N LYS A 87 -15.11 20.32 -4.01
CA LYS A 87 -15.52 20.47 -5.41
C LYS A 87 -16.81 19.73 -5.74
N ARG A 88 -16.99 18.49 -5.26
CA ARG A 88 -18.13 17.66 -5.66
C ARG A 88 -19.37 17.85 -4.80
N ARG A 89 -19.23 18.15 -3.51
CA ARG A 89 -20.38 18.34 -2.61
C ARG A 89 -20.84 19.79 -2.56
N HIS A 90 -19.90 20.74 -2.50
CA HIS A 90 -20.24 22.13 -2.22
C HIS A 90 -20.14 23.02 -3.45
N LEU A 91 -19.13 22.83 -4.30
CA LEU A 91 -18.89 23.68 -5.47
C LEU A 91 -19.39 23.11 -6.80
N ARG A 92 -20.20 22.03 -6.77
CA ARG A 92 -20.60 21.29 -7.99
C ARG A 92 -21.30 22.16 -9.03
N ASN A 93 -22.11 23.11 -8.56
CA ASN A 93 -22.95 23.95 -9.42
C ASN A 93 -22.33 25.33 -9.69
N PHE A 94 -21.13 25.61 -9.15
CA PHE A 94 -20.49 26.91 -9.28
C PHE A 94 -19.37 26.85 -10.31
N ASN A 95 -19.57 27.53 -11.44
CA ASN A 95 -18.51 27.73 -12.42
C ASN A 95 -17.64 28.90 -11.97
N ARG A 96 -16.36 28.64 -11.68
CA ARG A 96 -15.37 29.63 -11.20
C ARG A 96 -15.87 30.41 -9.97
N PRO A 97 -16.11 29.75 -8.83
CA PRO A 97 -16.57 30.41 -7.62
C PRO A 97 -15.57 31.50 -7.16
N ARG A 98 -16.09 32.64 -6.74
CA ARG A 98 -15.28 33.71 -6.14
C ARG A 98 -14.69 33.23 -4.81
N LEU A 99 -13.52 33.77 -4.43
CA LEU A 99 -12.82 33.38 -3.21
C LEU A 99 -13.70 33.51 -1.96
N ASP A 100 -14.46 34.60 -1.86
CA ASP A 100 -15.37 34.87 -0.74
C ASP A 100 -16.42 33.76 -0.54
N LEU A 101 -17.06 33.32 -1.63
CA LEU A 101 -18.00 32.20 -1.61
C LEU A 101 -17.33 30.89 -1.14
N VAL A 102 -16.11 30.63 -1.61
CA VAL A 102 -15.36 29.45 -1.18
C VAL A 102 -15.03 29.51 0.31
N THR A 103 -14.57 30.67 0.80
CA THR A 103 -14.27 30.90 2.21
C THR A 103 -15.51 30.72 3.08
N HIS A 104 -16.65 31.29 2.65
CA HIS A 104 -17.92 31.12 3.33
C HIS A 104 -18.29 29.63 3.44
N ILE A 105 -18.28 28.90 2.33
CA ILE A 105 -18.57 27.45 2.30
C ILE A 105 -17.61 26.66 3.20
N VAL A 106 -16.32 27.01 3.23
CA VAL A 106 -15.34 26.34 4.08
C VAL A 106 -15.69 26.53 5.55
N ILE A 107 -16.04 27.75 5.97
CA ILE A 107 -16.37 28.07 7.36
C ILE A 107 -17.72 27.48 7.76
N THR A 108 -18.74 27.56 6.90
CA THR A 108 -20.12 27.18 7.25
C THR A 108 -20.41 25.70 7.06
N ASN A 109 -19.83 25.06 6.05
CA ASN A 109 -20.17 23.68 5.70
C ASN A 109 -19.04 22.70 6.00
N LEU A 110 -17.83 23.01 5.54
CA LEU A 110 -16.71 22.07 5.63
C LEU A 110 -16.15 21.96 7.05
N LEU A 111 -15.88 23.09 7.69
CA LEU A 111 -15.25 23.16 9.00
C LEU A 111 -16.11 22.48 10.09
N PRO A 112 -17.43 22.71 10.21
CA PRO A 112 -18.24 21.99 11.20
C PRO A 112 -18.27 20.49 10.94
N GLY A 113 -18.30 20.07 9.67
CA GLY A 113 -18.21 18.65 9.30
C GLY A 113 -16.87 18.02 9.70
N VAL A 114 -15.77 18.76 9.61
CA VAL A 114 -14.44 18.33 10.07
C VAL A 114 -14.39 18.30 11.60
N LEU A 115 -14.85 19.34 12.30
CA LEU A 115 -14.90 19.38 13.76
C LEU A 115 -15.74 18.23 14.33
N ASN A 116 -16.91 17.95 13.75
CA ASN A 116 -17.74 16.82 14.14
C ASN A 116 -17.01 15.47 13.99
N LYS A 117 -16.22 15.31 12.92
CA LYS A 117 -15.39 14.11 12.72
C LYS A 117 -14.23 14.07 13.71
N LEU A 118 -13.63 15.21 14.05
CA LEU A 118 -12.55 15.29 15.04
C LEU A 118 -13.07 14.97 16.43
N ASP A 119 -14.20 15.54 16.85
CA ASP A 119 -14.85 15.17 18.12
C ASP A 119 -15.17 13.69 18.18
N TYR A 120 -15.59 13.10 17.05
CA TYR A 120 -15.83 11.67 16.94
C TYR A 120 -14.54 10.84 17.07
N ILE A 121 -13.43 11.28 16.48
CA ILE A 121 -12.13 10.61 16.56
C ILE A 121 -11.50 10.77 17.96
N LEU A 122 -11.70 11.93 18.60
CA LEU A 122 -11.22 12.27 19.94
C LEU A 122 -12.17 11.80 21.05
N ASP A 123 -13.19 11.00 20.70
CA ASP A 123 -14.15 10.38 21.62
C ASP A 123 -14.95 11.34 22.50
N ARG A 124 -15.08 12.62 22.11
CA ARG A 124 -15.81 13.64 22.89
C ARG A 124 -17.33 13.51 22.84
N ARG A 125 -17.87 12.49 22.15
CA ARG A 125 -19.28 12.45 21.73
C ARG A 125 -20.02 11.13 21.98
N ARG A 126 -19.36 10.05 22.43
CA ARG A 126 -20.00 8.72 22.55
C ARG A 126 -19.51 7.92 23.75
N ASP A 127 -20.04 8.26 24.92
CA ASP A 127 -19.96 7.40 26.11
C ASP A 127 -21.06 6.32 26.00
N GLY A 128 -20.74 5.10 25.54
CA GLY A 128 -21.66 3.96 25.64
C GLY A 128 -21.86 3.05 24.41
N ARG A 129 -21.22 3.33 23.26
CA ARG A 129 -21.18 2.37 22.13
C ARG A 129 -19.75 2.10 21.69
N ALA A 130 -19.43 0.82 21.45
CA ALA A 130 -18.15 0.42 20.88
C ALA A 130 -17.85 1.19 19.58
N LYS A 131 -16.62 1.70 19.47
CA LYS A 131 -16.19 2.52 18.33
C LYS A 131 -16.19 1.67 17.06
N PRO A 132 -17.00 2.00 16.03
CA PRO A 132 -16.90 1.30 14.76
C PRO A 132 -15.56 1.65 14.10
N LEU A 133 -14.93 0.64 13.50
CA LEU A 133 -13.67 0.79 12.78
C LEU A 133 -13.82 1.76 11.60
N ASN A 134 -12.84 2.64 11.44
CA ASN A 134 -12.69 3.48 10.26
C ASN A 134 -12.52 2.63 9.00
N SER A 135 -12.87 3.17 7.84
CA SER A 135 -12.76 2.44 6.56
C SER A 135 -11.34 1.88 6.31
N TRP A 136 -10.30 2.65 6.65
CA TRP A 136 -8.92 2.17 6.52
C TRP A 136 -8.57 1.09 7.56
N GLN A 137 -9.14 1.14 8.77
CA GLN A 137 -8.95 0.10 9.79
C GLN A 137 -9.66 -1.19 9.38
N LYS A 138 -10.85 -1.11 8.77
CA LYS A 138 -11.53 -2.27 8.17
C LYS A 138 -10.69 -2.90 7.06
N ALA A 139 -10.09 -2.08 6.19
CA ALA A 139 -9.20 -2.55 5.15
C ALA A 139 -7.94 -3.20 5.73
N PHE A 140 -7.31 -2.57 6.71
CA PHE A 140 -6.15 -3.13 7.42
C PHE A 140 -6.49 -4.47 8.08
N LYS A 141 -7.60 -4.54 8.83
CA LYS A 141 -8.07 -5.78 9.49
C LYS A 141 -8.28 -6.91 8.49
N ARG A 142 -8.96 -6.62 7.37
CA ARG A 142 -9.16 -7.61 6.30
C ARG A 142 -7.84 -8.09 5.71
N ASP A 143 -6.92 -7.17 5.42
CA ASP A 143 -5.61 -7.51 4.83
C ASP A 143 -4.76 -8.31 5.85
N TRP A 144 -4.87 -8.00 7.15
CA TRP A 144 -4.26 -8.75 8.25
C TRP A 144 -4.81 -10.18 8.35
N GLU A 145 -6.14 -10.33 8.40
CA GLU A 145 -6.81 -11.63 8.47
C GLU A 145 -6.46 -12.49 7.25
N ASP A 146 -6.40 -11.91 6.06
CA ASP A 146 -5.94 -12.60 4.86
C ASP A 146 -4.49 -13.08 5.03
N MET A 147 -3.57 -12.20 5.45
CA MET A 147 -2.14 -12.49 5.64
C MET A 147 -1.84 -13.50 6.74
N GLY A 148 -2.68 -13.55 7.77
CA GLY A 148 -2.58 -14.54 8.84
C GLY A 148 -2.94 -15.97 8.43
N ARG A 149 -3.75 -16.16 7.37
CA ARG A 149 -4.12 -17.50 6.87
C ARG A 149 -2.88 -18.28 6.46
N THR A 150 -2.86 -19.59 6.73
CA THR A 150 -1.82 -20.49 6.22
C THR A 150 -1.88 -20.56 4.69
N ASP A 151 -0.77 -20.98 4.08
CA ASP A 151 -0.73 -21.10 2.62
C ASP A 151 -1.65 -22.20 2.11
N GLU A 152 -1.76 -23.29 2.85
CA GLU A 152 -2.72 -24.37 2.59
C GLU A 152 -4.15 -23.83 2.53
N HIS A 153 -4.57 -23.05 3.54
CA HIS A 153 -5.91 -22.47 3.58
C HIS A 153 -6.18 -21.58 2.38
N ARG A 154 -5.24 -20.70 2.02
CA ARG A 154 -5.37 -19.82 0.85
C ARG A 154 -5.44 -20.61 -0.46
N ARG A 155 -4.67 -21.70 -0.60
CA ARG A 155 -4.71 -22.59 -1.76
C ARG A 155 -6.06 -23.28 -1.87
N VAL A 156 -6.55 -23.89 -0.78
CA VAL A 156 -7.85 -24.56 -0.73
C VAL A 156 -8.99 -23.59 -1.05
N GLU A 157 -8.97 -22.38 -0.51
CA GLU A 157 -9.95 -21.35 -0.84
C GLU A 157 -9.91 -20.97 -2.32
N TRP A 158 -8.72 -20.84 -2.90
CA TRP A 158 -8.57 -20.55 -4.31
C TRP A 158 -9.07 -21.70 -5.18
N GLU A 159 -8.70 -22.94 -4.87
CA GLU A 159 -9.20 -24.14 -5.54
C GLU A 159 -10.74 -24.19 -5.50
N LEU A 160 -11.34 -23.97 -4.32
CA LEU A 160 -12.80 -23.88 -4.16
C LEU A 160 -13.42 -22.77 -5.00
N GLN A 161 -12.79 -21.60 -5.09
CA GLN A 161 -13.25 -20.52 -5.95
C GLN A 161 -13.24 -20.92 -7.43
N VAL A 162 -12.15 -21.56 -7.88
CA VAL A 162 -12.02 -22.06 -9.25
C VAL A 162 -13.08 -23.12 -9.56
N LEU A 163 -13.36 -24.03 -8.63
CA LEU A 163 -14.39 -25.07 -8.77
C LEU A 163 -15.81 -24.50 -8.78
N LYS A 164 -16.09 -23.46 -7.97
CA LYS A 164 -17.39 -22.81 -7.86
C LYS A 164 -17.72 -21.85 -9.01
N LYS A 165 -16.72 -21.40 -9.79
CA LYS A 165 -16.97 -20.56 -10.98
C LYS A 165 -17.91 -21.31 -11.93
N LYS A 166 -19.08 -20.72 -12.19
CA LYS A 166 -20.01 -21.21 -13.22
C LYS A 166 -19.30 -21.11 -14.58
N GLN A 167 -19.24 -22.22 -15.32
CA GLN A 167 -18.73 -22.20 -16.69
C GLN A 167 -19.74 -21.45 -17.57
N THR A 168 -19.46 -20.18 -17.87
CA THR A 168 -20.27 -19.39 -18.80
C THR A 168 -19.82 -19.67 -20.23
N ALA A 169 -20.77 -19.97 -21.13
CA ALA A 169 -20.53 -20.36 -22.52
C ALA A 169 -20.00 -19.23 -23.44
N THR A 170 -19.66 -18.06 -22.91
CA THR A 170 -19.10 -16.96 -23.69
C THR A 170 -17.61 -17.17 -23.95
N ALA A 171 -17.25 -17.28 -25.23
CA ALA A 171 -15.92 -17.62 -25.74
C ALA A 171 -14.77 -16.77 -25.17
N HIS A 172 -15.05 -15.56 -24.68
CA HIS A 172 -14.04 -14.62 -24.20
C HIS A 172 -13.52 -14.90 -22.78
N ASN A 173 -14.16 -15.80 -22.03
CA ASN A 173 -13.82 -16.09 -20.63
C ASN A 173 -13.63 -17.58 -20.36
N LYS A 174 -13.31 -18.36 -21.39
CA LYS A 174 -12.96 -19.77 -21.27
C LYS A 174 -11.51 -19.91 -20.80
N LYS A 175 -11.17 -19.35 -19.64
CA LYS A 175 -9.96 -19.78 -18.93
C LYS A 175 -10.18 -21.25 -18.61
N ASP A 176 -9.29 -22.10 -19.11
CA ASP A 176 -9.38 -23.53 -18.89
C ASP A 176 -9.25 -23.80 -17.39
N ARG A 177 -10.33 -24.30 -16.79
CA ARG A 177 -10.38 -24.64 -15.36
C ARG A 177 -9.29 -25.67 -15.02
N ALA A 178 -8.99 -26.59 -15.95
CA ALA A 178 -7.92 -27.57 -15.76
C ALA A 178 -6.54 -26.89 -15.66
N GLN A 179 -6.31 -25.86 -16.48
CA GLN A 179 -5.09 -25.06 -16.43
C GLN A 179 -4.97 -24.25 -15.13
N GLU A 180 -6.07 -23.65 -14.64
CA GLU A 180 -6.07 -22.94 -13.35
C GLU A 180 -5.75 -23.89 -12.18
N LEU A 181 -6.31 -25.10 -12.17
CA LEU A 181 -6.04 -26.11 -11.14
C LEU A 181 -4.62 -26.67 -11.24
N ALA A 182 -4.09 -26.87 -12.45
CA ALA A 182 -2.70 -27.30 -12.65
C ALA A 182 -1.72 -26.26 -12.10
N TRP A 183 -1.96 -24.97 -12.37
CA TRP A 183 -1.15 -23.88 -11.82
C TRP A 183 -1.15 -23.88 -10.29
N ILE A 184 -2.29 -24.15 -9.64
CA ILE A 184 -2.37 -24.21 -8.16
C ILE A 184 -1.49 -25.35 -7.61
N ARG A 185 -1.48 -26.50 -8.28
CA ARG A 185 -0.63 -27.65 -7.92
C ARG A 185 0.85 -27.36 -8.13
N GLU A 186 1.20 -26.65 -9.20
CA GLU A 186 2.57 -26.20 -9.45
C GLU A 186 3.03 -25.17 -8.40
N ASP A 187 2.16 -24.24 -7.99
CA ASP A 187 2.48 -23.23 -6.97
C ASP A 187 2.74 -23.86 -5.59
N GLU A 188 2.10 -24.99 -5.27
CA GLU A 188 2.39 -25.75 -4.05
C GLU A 188 3.83 -26.27 -4.01
N GLN A 189 4.34 -26.71 -5.16
CA GLN A 189 5.72 -27.22 -5.29
C GLN A 189 6.74 -26.09 -5.45
N ARG A 190 6.29 -24.85 -5.66
CA ARG A 190 7.17 -23.72 -5.90
C ARG A 190 7.99 -23.40 -4.66
N GLN A 191 9.32 -23.50 -4.79
CA GLN A 191 10.23 -23.07 -3.74
C GLN A 191 10.03 -21.58 -3.46
N ARG A 192 9.79 -21.27 -2.18
CA ARG A 192 9.60 -19.90 -1.71
C ARG A 192 10.95 -19.34 -1.32
N GLY A 193 11.16 -18.06 -1.64
CA GLY A 193 12.31 -17.34 -1.12
C GLY A 193 12.28 -17.34 0.41
N THR A 194 13.44 -17.49 1.01
CA THR A 194 13.70 -17.02 2.37
C THR A 194 13.56 -15.49 2.36
N TYR A 195 13.16 -14.90 3.48
CA TYR A 195 13.09 -13.45 3.62
C TYR A 195 13.40 -13.10 5.07
N TYR A 196 14.30 -12.12 5.26
CA TYR A 196 14.54 -11.56 6.57
C TYR A 196 13.27 -10.90 7.08
N THR A 197 12.89 -11.21 8.32
CA THR A 197 11.75 -10.60 9.00
C THR A 197 12.15 -10.29 10.43
N ASN A 198 11.78 -9.10 10.89
CA ASN A 198 12.11 -8.60 12.22
C ASN A 198 10.87 -7.91 12.80
N ILE A 199 10.42 -8.42 13.95
CA ILE A 199 9.22 -7.95 14.64
C ILE A 199 9.47 -6.60 15.33
N ASP A 200 10.65 -6.41 15.92
CA ASP A 200 11.00 -5.23 16.71
C ASP A 200 11.03 -3.97 15.85
N ASP A 201 11.65 -4.08 14.67
CA ASP A 201 11.74 -2.99 13.69
C ASP A 201 10.54 -2.93 12.73
N TRP A 202 9.59 -3.86 12.87
CA TRP A 202 8.46 -4.06 11.96
C TRP A 202 8.90 -4.09 10.48
N ALA A 203 9.87 -4.94 10.14
CA ALA A 203 10.51 -4.95 8.83
C ALA A 203 10.53 -6.35 8.20
N CYS A 204 10.39 -6.40 6.87
CA CYS A 204 10.53 -7.64 6.10
C CYS A 204 11.15 -7.35 4.73
N SER A 205 12.09 -8.19 4.28
CA SER A 205 12.77 -8.02 2.99
C SER A 205 11.93 -8.43 1.78
N CYS A 206 10.75 -9.01 2.00
CA CYS A 206 9.96 -9.54 0.90
C CYS A 206 9.35 -8.45 0.00
N PRO A 207 9.24 -8.69 -1.32
CA PRO A 207 8.65 -7.72 -2.25
C PRO A 207 7.21 -7.34 -1.91
N SER A 208 6.44 -8.26 -1.33
CA SER A 208 5.06 -8.00 -0.92
C SER A 208 4.98 -6.97 0.21
N PHE A 209 5.92 -6.98 1.15
CA PHE A 209 5.99 -5.99 2.23
C PHE A 209 6.26 -4.59 1.68
N LEU A 210 7.28 -4.49 0.82
CA LEU A 210 7.70 -3.23 0.20
C LEU A 210 6.58 -2.54 -0.58
N LEU A 211 5.79 -3.33 -1.32
CA LEU A 211 4.69 -2.85 -2.16
C LEU A 211 3.37 -2.72 -1.41
N SER A 212 3.30 -3.19 -0.16
CA SER A 212 2.10 -3.13 0.65
C SER A 212 1.74 -1.69 1.01
N ARG A 213 0.43 -1.38 0.95
CA ARG A 213 -0.10 -0.10 1.43
C ARG A 213 0.15 0.09 2.92
N PHE A 214 0.06 -1.00 3.69
CA PHE A 214 0.10 -0.99 5.14
C PHE A 214 1.41 -1.51 5.72
N LEU A 215 2.42 -1.79 4.88
CA LEU A 215 3.65 -2.47 5.29
C LEU A 215 3.32 -3.80 6.00
N LEU A 216 2.47 -4.58 5.34
CA LEU A 216 2.09 -5.92 5.77
C LEU A 216 2.50 -6.91 4.69
N CYS A 217 2.98 -8.06 5.13
CA CYS A 217 3.14 -9.25 4.31
C CYS A 217 2.78 -10.49 5.14
N LYS A 218 2.62 -11.64 4.47
CA LYS A 218 2.33 -12.89 5.18
C LYS A 218 3.43 -13.30 6.17
N HIS A 219 4.70 -12.96 5.92
CA HIS A 219 5.81 -13.33 6.81
C HIS A 219 5.68 -12.58 8.14
N ILE A 220 5.69 -11.24 8.09
CA ILE A 220 5.59 -10.41 9.30
C ILE A 220 4.29 -10.65 10.06
N VAL A 221 3.15 -10.77 9.36
CA VAL A 221 1.86 -10.97 10.04
C VAL A 221 1.80 -12.32 10.75
N ARG A 222 2.28 -13.39 10.11
CA ARG A 222 2.27 -14.73 10.73
C ARG A 222 3.27 -14.82 11.88
N GLU A 223 4.46 -14.26 11.72
CA GLU A 223 5.47 -14.23 12.77
C GLU A 223 5.00 -13.44 13.99
N VAL A 224 4.37 -12.28 13.76
CA VAL A 224 3.73 -11.48 14.82
C VAL A 224 2.58 -12.25 15.49
N ASN A 225 1.71 -12.90 14.70
CA ASN A 225 0.61 -13.70 15.25
C ASN A 225 1.12 -14.88 16.10
N GLN A 226 2.23 -15.50 15.70
CA GLN A 226 2.88 -16.56 16.47
C GLN A 226 3.53 -16.00 17.74
N PHE A 227 4.26 -14.89 17.64
CA PHE A 227 4.92 -14.24 18.78
C PHE A 227 3.92 -13.81 19.87
N PHE A 228 2.72 -13.38 19.49
CA PHE A 228 1.67 -12.99 20.42
C PHE A 228 0.63 -14.08 20.72
N ASP A 229 0.80 -15.32 20.25
CA ASP A 229 -0.20 -16.40 20.39
C ASP A 229 -1.62 -15.98 19.94
N ASN A 230 -1.71 -15.14 18.91
CA ASN A 230 -2.95 -14.48 18.44
C ASN A 230 -3.69 -13.67 19.52
N GLN A 231 -3.04 -13.33 20.62
CA GLN A 231 -3.61 -12.49 21.67
C GLN A 231 -3.30 -11.01 21.41
N PRO A 232 -4.26 -10.10 21.66
CA PRO A 232 -3.97 -8.68 21.61
C PRO A 232 -2.96 -8.34 22.70
N ARG A 233 -1.92 -7.58 22.34
CA ARG A 233 -1.05 -6.97 23.35
C ARG A 233 -1.91 -5.97 24.14
N ASP A 234 -2.15 -6.25 25.42
CA ASP A 234 -2.71 -5.26 26.32
C ASP A 234 -1.73 -4.10 26.39
N LEU A 235 -2.02 -3.04 25.62
CA LEU A 235 -1.40 -1.74 25.76
C LEU A 235 -1.95 -1.16 27.05
N ARG A 236 -1.33 -1.52 28.18
CA ARG A 236 -1.46 -0.78 29.43
C ARG A 236 -0.98 0.65 29.24
#